data_AF-A0A653J9I0-F1
#
_entry.id   AF-A0A653J9I0-F1
#
_cell.length_a   1.000
_cell.length_b   1.000
_cell.length_c   1.000
_cell.angle_alpha   90.00
_cell.angle_beta   90.00
_cell.angle_gamma   90.00
#
_symmetry.space_group_name_H-M   'P 1'
#
loop_
_entity.id
_entity.type
_entity.pdbx_description
1 polymer ?
#
loop_
_entity_poly.entity_id
_entity_poly.type
_entity_poly.pdbx_seq_one_letter_code
_entity_poly.pdbx_strand_id
1 'polypeptide(L)'
;MINLKTMGPRIEDAAAAELRQAFEAFVKDKAFPCVGAKSALAHGTLKTVVCWSVQSGWDDVRIHRELLEWAFEYRKDPGLFRSIAFIFADPAPITEAQFESAMWQRIQSLSDKDAWLDQPYDPRVSSDPESPHFSLSFGGEGFFVVGMHPKASRPARRFARPVMVFNLHDQFEQLRDQGKYETIRDTILQRDEKLAGSINPMLARHGDASEAAQYSGRLVPSSWRCPFSDSRGFSPETEAAE
;
A
#
# COMPACT_ATOMS: atom_id res chain seq x y z
N MET A 1 -10.22 -19.23 35.68
CA MET A 1 -9.20 -19.16 34.61
C MET A 1 -9.92 -19.11 33.28
N ILE A 2 -10.10 -17.92 32.72
CA ILE A 2 -10.68 -17.76 31.38
C ILE A 2 -9.52 -17.95 30.40
N ASN A 3 -9.61 -18.96 29.54
CA ASN A 3 -8.62 -19.25 28.52
C ASN A 3 -8.68 -18.15 27.44
N LEU A 4 -7.87 -17.10 27.58
CA LEU A 4 -7.78 -15.94 26.68
C LEU A 4 -7.25 -16.26 25.26
N LYS A 5 -7.13 -17.54 24.87
CA LYS A 5 -6.62 -17.96 23.55
C LYS A 5 -7.63 -17.88 22.39
N THR A 6 -8.87 -17.42 22.61
CA THR A 6 -9.89 -17.39 21.56
C THR A 6 -10.85 -16.20 21.73
N MET A 7 -10.42 -15.00 21.32
CA MET A 7 -11.36 -13.89 21.11
C MET A 7 -11.17 -13.17 19.77
N GLY A 8 -10.56 -13.82 18.79
CA GLY A 8 -10.43 -13.30 17.43
C GLY A 8 -10.83 -14.30 16.36
N PRO A 9 -11.23 -13.82 15.17
CA PRO A 9 -11.37 -14.70 14.04
C PRO A 9 -10.01 -15.30 13.68
N ARG A 10 -9.90 -16.63 13.75
CA ARG A 10 -8.66 -17.36 13.44
C ARG A 10 -8.71 -17.80 11.98
N ILE A 11 -7.72 -17.38 11.21
CA ILE A 11 -7.49 -17.89 9.86
C ILE A 11 -6.67 -19.16 10.01
N GLU A 12 -7.15 -20.27 9.46
CA GLU A 12 -6.42 -21.53 9.48
C GLU A 12 -5.14 -21.42 8.65
N ASP A 13 -4.05 -22.04 9.11
CA ASP A 13 -2.73 -21.92 8.46
C ASP A 13 -2.76 -22.44 7.01
N ALA A 14 -3.53 -23.49 6.74
CA ALA A 14 -3.74 -24.02 5.39
C ALA A 14 -4.43 -22.99 4.48
N ALA A 15 -5.52 -22.37 4.93
CA ALA A 15 -6.23 -21.34 4.18
C ALA A 15 -5.35 -20.10 3.94
N ALA A 16 -4.53 -19.73 4.93
CA ALA A 16 -3.55 -18.65 4.77
C ALA A 16 -2.47 -19.00 3.73
N ALA A 17 -1.97 -20.24 3.71
CA ALA A 17 -1.01 -20.71 2.73
C ALA A 17 -1.58 -20.70 1.30
N GLU A 18 -2.83 -21.14 1.12
CA GLU A 18 -3.52 -21.12 -0.16
C GLU A 18 -3.68 -19.69 -0.71
N LEU A 19 -4.06 -18.73 0.14
CA LEU A 19 -4.18 -17.33 -0.27
C LEU A 19 -2.85 -16.72 -0.72
N ARG A 20 -1.76 -17.06 -0.03
CA ARG A 20 -0.41 -16.61 -0.41
C ARG A 20 -0.01 -17.19 -1.77
N GLN A 21 -0.20 -18.49 -1.97
CA GLN A 21 0.09 -19.15 -3.25
C GLN A 21 -0.76 -18.58 -4.39
N ALA A 22 -2.04 -18.33 -4.15
CA ALA A 22 -2.93 -17.70 -5.12
C ALA A 22 -2.47 -16.29 -5.50
N PHE A 23 -2.01 -15.50 -4.53
CA PHE A 23 -1.47 -14.17 -4.79
C PHE A 23 -0.14 -14.21 -5.56
N GLU A 24 0.77 -15.12 -5.21
CA GLU A 24 2.00 -15.31 -5.97
C GLU A 24 1.74 -15.77 -7.41
N ALA A 25 0.79 -16.69 -7.61
CA ALA A 25 0.38 -17.13 -8.94
C ALA A 25 -0.19 -15.97 -9.75
N PHE A 26 -1.03 -15.13 -9.13
CA PHE A 26 -1.55 -13.90 -9.74
C PHE A 26 -0.42 -12.95 -10.16
N VAL A 27 0.59 -12.72 -9.31
CA VAL A 27 1.74 -11.87 -9.66
C VAL A 27 2.59 -12.48 -10.78
N LYS A 28 2.73 -13.82 -10.82
CA LYS A 28 3.49 -14.53 -11.87
C LYS A 28 2.78 -14.51 -13.22
N ASP A 29 1.45 -14.41 -13.25
CA ASP A 29 0.65 -14.44 -14.47
C ASP A 29 1.17 -13.45 -15.53
N LYS A 30 1.32 -13.92 -16.78
CA LYS A 30 1.89 -13.11 -17.86
C LYS A 30 1.08 -11.85 -18.19
N ALA A 31 -0.23 -11.90 -17.95
CA ALA A 31 -1.13 -10.77 -18.16
C ALA A 31 -1.00 -9.70 -17.08
N PHE A 32 -0.49 -10.05 -15.88
CA PHE A 32 -0.29 -9.06 -14.82
C PHE A 32 0.81 -8.04 -15.20
N PRO A 33 0.49 -6.73 -15.27
CA PRO A 33 1.35 -5.75 -15.93
C PRO A 33 2.53 -5.27 -15.09
N CYS A 34 2.45 -5.37 -13.76
CA CYS A 34 3.41 -4.75 -12.84
C CYS A 34 4.76 -5.48 -12.83
N VAL A 35 5.76 -4.92 -13.52
CA VAL A 35 7.13 -5.48 -13.53
C VAL A 35 7.80 -5.38 -12.17
N GLY A 36 7.53 -4.34 -11.37
CA GLY A 36 8.10 -4.18 -10.03
C GLY A 36 7.69 -5.29 -9.08
N ALA A 37 6.41 -5.65 -9.06
CA ALA A 37 5.90 -6.76 -8.25
C ALA A 37 6.46 -8.12 -8.71
N LYS A 38 6.64 -8.32 -10.03
CA LYS A 38 7.29 -9.53 -10.56
C LYS A 38 8.75 -9.62 -10.13
N SER A 39 9.50 -8.52 -10.18
CA SER A 39 10.87 -8.45 -9.68
C SER A 39 10.93 -8.72 -8.18
N ALA A 40 10.06 -8.09 -7.39
CA ALA A 40 10.00 -8.30 -5.95
C ALA A 40 9.78 -9.78 -5.60
N LEU A 41 8.87 -10.44 -6.30
CA LEU A 41 8.62 -11.87 -6.11
C LEU A 41 9.81 -12.74 -6.56
N ALA A 42 10.45 -12.43 -7.68
CA ALA A 42 11.60 -13.18 -8.20
C ALA A 42 12.82 -13.08 -7.28
N HIS A 43 13.00 -11.95 -6.58
CA HIS A 43 14.11 -11.70 -5.66
C HIS A 43 13.78 -12.05 -4.20
N GLY A 44 12.56 -12.55 -3.90
CA GLY A 44 12.14 -12.86 -2.53
C GLY A 44 11.91 -11.63 -1.65
N THR A 45 11.77 -10.45 -2.24
CA THR A 45 11.55 -9.15 -1.57
C THR A 45 10.07 -8.73 -1.58
N LEU A 46 9.17 -9.66 -1.86
CA LEU A 46 7.72 -9.53 -1.68
C LEU A 46 7.28 -10.33 -0.45
N LYS A 47 7.11 -9.67 0.70
CA LYS A 47 6.54 -10.31 1.90
C LYS A 47 5.01 -10.35 1.77
N THR A 48 4.40 -11.47 2.10
CA THR A 48 2.94 -11.60 2.19
C THR A 48 2.53 -11.79 3.64
N VAL A 49 1.38 -11.25 4.03
CA VAL A 49 0.78 -11.45 5.35
C VAL A 49 -0.72 -11.61 5.15
N VAL A 50 -1.30 -12.66 5.73
CA VAL A 50 -2.75 -12.89 5.67
C VAL A 50 -3.41 -12.34 6.93
N CYS A 51 -4.39 -11.47 6.71
CA CYS A 51 -5.19 -10.75 7.71
C CYS A 51 -6.66 -11.15 7.56
N TRP A 52 -7.49 -10.81 8.55
CA TRP A 52 -8.89 -11.21 8.61
C TRP A 52 -9.75 -10.48 7.57
N SER A 53 -10.07 -9.21 7.81
CA SER A 53 -10.98 -8.43 6.97
C SER A 53 -10.52 -6.99 6.89
N VAL A 54 -10.51 -6.42 5.68
CA VAL A 54 -10.17 -5.01 5.47
C VAL A 54 -11.18 -4.08 6.16
N GLN A 55 -12.40 -4.57 6.41
CA GLN A 55 -13.47 -3.82 7.06
C GLN A 55 -13.35 -3.79 8.60
N SER A 56 -12.39 -4.53 9.17
CA SER A 56 -12.16 -4.59 10.61
C SER A 56 -10.74 -4.15 10.97
N GLY A 57 -10.59 -3.39 12.06
CA GLY A 57 -9.28 -3.02 12.60
C GLY A 57 -8.58 -4.13 13.38
N TRP A 58 -9.11 -5.37 13.33
CA TRP A 58 -8.63 -6.51 14.11
C TRP A 58 -7.13 -6.77 13.97
N ASP A 59 -6.61 -6.66 12.74
CA ASP A 59 -5.20 -6.89 12.44
C ASP A 59 -4.35 -5.61 12.45
N ASP A 60 -4.89 -4.42 12.73
CA ASP A 60 -4.18 -3.14 12.52
C ASP A 60 -2.88 -3.05 13.35
N VAL A 61 -2.88 -3.55 14.59
CA VAL A 61 -1.66 -3.61 15.42
C VAL A 61 -0.62 -4.56 14.82
N ARG A 62 -1.07 -5.70 14.29
CA ARG A 62 -0.18 -6.66 13.63
C ARG A 62 0.38 -6.07 12.35
N ILE A 63 -0.47 -5.52 11.47
CA ILE A 63 -0.08 -4.87 10.22
C ILE A 63 0.96 -3.77 10.49
N HIS A 64 0.69 -2.90 11.47
CA HIS A 64 1.60 -1.84 11.87
C HIS A 64 2.97 -2.39 12.29
N ARG A 65 3.00 -3.42 13.14
CA ARG A 65 4.27 -4.07 13.55
C ARG A 65 5.05 -4.65 12.37
N GLU A 66 4.36 -5.31 11.43
CA GLU A 66 5.01 -5.85 10.23
C GLU A 66 5.58 -4.73 9.34
N LEU A 67 4.93 -3.56 9.26
CA LEU A 67 5.44 -2.38 8.57
C LEU A 67 6.68 -1.79 9.25
N LEU A 68 6.68 -1.69 10.59
CA LEU A 68 7.84 -1.21 11.34
C LEU A 68 9.06 -2.11 11.15
N GLU A 69 8.86 -3.43 11.24
CA GLU A 69 9.92 -4.41 10.99
C GLU A 69 10.44 -4.28 9.55
N TRP A 70 9.53 -4.14 8.57
CA TRP A 70 9.90 -3.97 7.17
C TRP A 70 10.73 -2.70 6.92
N ALA A 71 10.33 -1.57 7.51
CA ALA A 71 11.07 -0.30 7.45
C ALA A 71 12.45 -0.41 8.11
N PHE A 72 12.52 -1.06 9.27
CA PHE A 72 13.77 -1.28 9.99
C PHE A 72 14.75 -2.17 9.23
N GLU A 73 14.27 -3.28 8.65
CA GLU A 73 15.08 -4.17 7.82
C GLU A 73 15.58 -3.46 6.55
N TYR A 74 14.75 -2.60 5.96
CA TYR A 74 15.14 -1.81 4.81
C TYR A 74 16.27 -0.82 5.10
N ARG A 75 16.23 -0.10 6.22
CA ARG A 75 17.33 0.81 6.60
C ARG A 75 18.69 0.12 6.75
N LYS A 76 18.68 -1.16 7.15
CA LYS A 76 19.90 -1.96 7.30
C LYS A 76 20.45 -2.48 5.97
N ASP A 77 19.56 -2.77 5.04
CA ASP A 77 19.89 -3.33 3.73
C ASP A 77 18.99 -2.70 2.65
N PRO A 78 19.31 -1.48 2.21
CA PRO A 78 18.53 -0.80 1.18
C PRO A 78 18.63 -1.54 -0.15
N GLY A 79 17.49 -1.75 -0.80
CA GLY A 79 17.44 -2.39 -2.11
C GLY A 79 16.16 -2.06 -2.86
N LEU A 80 16.18 -2.30 -4.18
CA LEU A 80 15.03 -2.09 -5.05
C LEU A 80 14.00 -3.22 -4.94
N PHE A 81 12.77 -2.91 -5.33
CA PHE A 81 11.65 -3.86 -5.45
C PHE A 81 11.29 -4.54 -4.12
N ARG A 82 11.13 -3.75 -3.06
CA ARG A 82 10.70 -4.23 -1.75
C ARG A 82 9.24 -3.85 -1.49
N SER A 83 8.42 -4.87 -1.28
CA SER A 83 6.98 -4.73 -1.06
C SER A 83 6.49 -5.67 0.03
N ILE A 84 5.50 -5.23 0.79
CA ILE A 84 4.75 -6.08 1.72
C ILE A 84 3.25 -6.04 1.39
N ALA A 85 2.65 -7.21 1.18
CA ALA A 85 1.26 -7.36 0.79
C ALA A 85 0.43 -7.96 1.93
N PHE A 86 -0.59 -7.22 2.38
CA PHE A 86 -1.58 -7.68 3.34
C PHE A 86 -2.83 -8.18 2.60
N ILE A 87 -3.08 -9.49 2.64
CA ILE A 87 -4.19 -10.16 1.98
C ILE A 87 -5.29 -10.40 3.00
N PHE A 88 -6.48 -9.86 2.78
CA PHE A 88 -7.61 -10.00 3.70
C PHE A 88 -8.48 -11.21 3.32
N ALA A 89 -8.54 -12.20 4.20
CA ALA A 89 -9.14 -13.51 3.93
C ALA A 89 -10.66 -13.48 3.77
N ASP A 90 -11.34 -12.54 4.44
CA ASP A 90 -12.79 -12.35 4.40
C ASP A 90 -13.30 -12.24 2.95
N PRO A 91 -14.11 -13.21 2.49
CA PRO A 91 -14.63 -13.23 1.13
C PRO A 91 -15.84 -12.31 0.93
N ALA A 92 -16.29 -11.59 1.96
CA ALA A 92 -17.48 -10.75 1.89
C ALA A 92 -17.41 -9.80 0.67
N PRO A 93 -18.46 -9.77 -0.18
CA PRO A 93 -18.49 -8.87 -1.33
C PRO A 93 -18.33 -7.41 -0.89
N ILE A 94 -17.40 -6.69 -1.53
CA ILE A 94 -17.13 -5.28 -1.26
C ILE A 94 -17.17 -4.49 -2.57
N THR A 95 -17.87 -3.36 -2.57
CA THR A 95 -17.82 -2.41 -3.71
C THR A 95 -16.51 -1.64 -3.70
N GLU A 96 -16.17 -1.01 -4.82
CA GLU A 96 -14.95 -0.20 -4.94
C GLU A 96 -14.93 0.98 -3.95
N ALA A 97 -16.06 1.65 -3.75
CA ALA A 97 -16.18 2.72 -2.76
C ALA A 97 -16.07 2.22 -1.30
N GLN A 98 -16.65 1.05 -0.99
CA GLN A 98 -16.51 0.44 0.34
C GLN A 98 -15.07 -0.01 0.60
N PHE A 99 -14.38 -0.54 -0.40
CA PHE A 99 -12.97 -0.91 -0.29
C PHE A 99 -12.10 0.32 -0.05
N GLU A 100 -12.29 1.40 -0.81
CA GLU A 100 -11.57 2.66 -0.60
C GLU A 100 -11.77 3.20 0.82
N SER A 101 -13.02 3.25 1.29
CA SER A 101 -13.33 3.70 2.65
C SER A 101 -12.65 2.83 3.72
N ALA A 102 -12.75 1.51 3.59
CA ALA A 102 -12.11 0.58 4.50
C ALA A 102 -10.58 0.71 4.48
N MET A 103 -9.97 0.79 3.30
CA MET A 103 -8.52 0.98 3.12
C MET A 103 -8.04 2.24 3.84
N TRP A 104 -8.72 3.38 3.66
CA TRP A 104 -8.36 4.62 4.34
C TRP A 104 -8.57 4.56 5.85
N GLN A 105 -9.61 3.89 6.35
CA GLN A 105 -9.77 3.65 7.79
C GLN A 105 -8.61 2.83 8.38
N ARG A 106 -8.14 1.81 7.65
CA ARG A 106 -6.97 1.03 8.06
C ARG A 106 -5.72 1.91 8.05
N ILE A 107 -5.45 2.64 6.96
CA ILE A 107 -4.30 3.56 6.85
C ILE A 107 -4.29 4.60 7.98
N GLN A 108 -5.44 5.22 8.27
CA GLN A 108 -5.56 6.16 9.38
C GLN A 108 -5.20 5.48 10.70
N SER A 109 -5.78 4.31 10.96
CA SER A 109 -5.52 3.57 12.20
C SER A 109 -4.05 3.12 12.35
N LEU A 110 -3.35 2.85 11.24
CA LEU A 110 -1.92 2.54 11.25
C LEU A 110 -1.09 3.80 11.57
N SER A 111 -1.47 4.95 11.00
CA SER A 111 -0.76 6.22 11.19
C SER A 111 -0.94 6.74 12.61
N ASP A 112 -2.14 6.60 13.19
CA ASP A 112 -2.42 6.93 14.59
C ASP A 112 -1.56 6.09 15.55
N LYS A 113 -1.35 4.80 15.24
CA LYS A 113 -0.46 3.93 16.03
C LYS A 113 1.00 4.32 15.91
N ASP A 114 1.41 4.73 14.71
CA ASP A 114 2.77 5.19 14.46
C ASP A 114 3.07 6.47 15.25
N ALA A 115 2.13 7.42 15.24
CA ALA A 115 2.19 8.63 16.06
C ALA A 115 2.18 8.31 17.57
N TRP A 116 1.32 7.39 18.01
CA TRP A 116 1.28 6.99 19.43
C TRP A 116 2.57 6.34 19.93
N LEU A 117 3.35 5.73 19.04
CA LEU A 117 4.64 5.12 19.33
C LEU A 117 5.83 6.06 19.04
N ASP A 118 5.56 7.37 18.90
CA ASP A 118 6.53 8.42 18.58
C ASP A 118 7.43 8.07 17.38
N GLN A 119 6.88 7.33 16.40
CA GLN A 119 7.61 7.00 15.19
C GLN A 119 7.68 8.23 14.28
N PRO A 120 8.89 8.59 13.80
CA PRO A 120 9.05 9.76 12.96
C PRO A 120 8.29 9.58 11.64
N TYR A 121 7.80 10.68 11.10
CA TYR A 121 7.43 10.73 9.69
C TYR A 121 8.71 10.75 8.84
N ASP A 122 8.68 10.14 7.65
CA ASP A 122 9.79 10.22 6.72
C ASP A 122 9.98 11.66 6.24
N PRO A 123 11.14 12.30 6.51
CA PRO A 123 11.37 13.70 6.17
C PRO A 123 11.49 13.96 4.66
N ARG A 124 11.57 12.91 3.83
CA ARG A 124 11.67 13.03 2.36
C ARG A 124 10.31 13.23 1.68
N VAL A 125 9.20 13.01 2.39
CA VAL A 125 7.84 13.07 1.83
C VAL A 125 6.94 13.95 2.68
N SER A 126 5.86 14.46 2.08
CA SER A 126 4.88 15.30 2.77
C SER A 126 3.80 14.45 3.45
N SER A 127 3.38 14.87 4.64
CA SER A 127 2.21 14.33 5.33
C SER A 127 0.88 14.94 4.89
N ASP A 128 0.92 16.05 4.13
CA ASP A 128 -0.28 16.71 3.61
C ASP A 128 -0.82 15.94 2.39
N PRO A 129 -2.03 15.35 2.45
CA PRO A 129 -2.60 14.56 1.35
C PRO A 129 -2.94 15.37 0.11
N GLU A 130 -2.95 16.70 0.15
CA GLU A 130 -3.16 17.55 -1.02
C GLU A 130 -1.82 17.94 -1.69
N SER A 131 -0.68 17.64 -1.05
CA SER A 131 0.65 17.92 -1.59
C SER A 131 1.00 16.99 -2.77
N PRO A 132 1.62 17.49 -3.85
CA PRO A 132 2.18 16.65 -4.91
C PRO A 132 3.33 15.73 -4.44
N HIS A 133 3.89 16.02 -3.27
CA HIS A 133 4.93 15.22 -2.61
C HIS A 133 4.38 14.36 -1.46
N PHE A 134 3.05 14.23 -1.35
CA PHE A 134 2.43 13.36 -0.37
C PHE A 134 2.91 11.91 -0.51
N SER A 135 3.22 11.25 0.60
CA SER A 135 3.32 9.79 0.66
C SER A 135 3.09 9.33 2.09
N LEU A 136 2.46 8.18 2.30
CA LEU A 136 2.25 7.65 3.65
C LEU A 136 3.59 7.33 4.30
N SER A 137 3.72 7.51 5.61
CA SER A 137 4.95 7.14 6.34
C SER A 137 4.66 6.22 7.52
N PHE A 138 5.42 5.13 7.60
CA PHE A 138 5.38 4.18 8.71
C PHE A 138 6.81 3.86 9.19
N GLY A 139 7.07 4.01 10.48
CA GLY A 139 8.38 3.70 11.06
C GLY A 139 9.55 4.50 10.47
N GLY A 140 9.29 5.73 10.02
CA GLY A 140 10.27 6.64 9.40
C GLY A 140 10.55 6.42 7.91
N GLU A 141 9.80 5.55 7.22
CA GLU A 141 9.93 5.35 5.77
C GLU A 141 8.62 5.66 5.04
N GLY A 142 8.73 6.31 3.88
CA GLY A 142 7.64 6.56 2.97
C GLY A 142 7.15 5.30 2.24
N PHE A 143 5.86 5.21 1.97
CA PHE A 143 5.21 4.08 1.32
C PHE A 143 4.15 4.52 0.31
N PHE A 144 4.24 3.95 -0.89
CA PHE A 144 3.16 3.96 -1.87
C PHE A 144 2.28 2.72 -1.71
N VAL A 145 0.98 2.91 -1.51
CA VAL A 145 0.03 1.81 -1.32
C VAL A 145 -0.72 1.48 -2.60
N VAL A 146 -0.77 0.19 -2.93
CA VAL A 146 -1.55 -0.39 -4.03
C VAL A 146 -2.69 -1.19 -3.44
N GLY A 147 -3.90 -0.63 -3.51
CA GLY A 147 -5.15 -1.32 -3.20
C GLY A 147 -5.62 -2.21 -4.35
N MET A 148 -6.07 -3.42 -4.02
CA MET A 148 -6.61 -4.41 -4.95
C MET A 148 -7.84 -5.08 -4.34
N HIS A 149 -8.84 -5.42 -5.14
CA HIS A 149 -10.03 -6.15 -4.67
C HIS A 149 -10.82 -6.78 -5.83
N PRO A 150 -11.73 -7.75 -5.56
CA PRO A 150 -12.39 -8.53 -6.61
C PRO A 150 -13.22 -7.71 -7.60
N LYS A 151 -13.70 -6.54 -7.17
CA LYS A 151 -14.58 -5.65 -7.95
C LYS A 151 -13.86 -4.39 -8.46
N ALA A 152 -12.51 -4.38 -8.48
CA ALA A 152 -11.76 -3.21 -8.93
C ALA A 152 -12.12 -2.88 -10.38
N SER A 153 -12.32 -1.61 -10.71
CA SER A 153 -12.61 -1.19 -12.09
C SER A 153 -11.47 -1.59 -13.04
N ARG A 154 -10.23 -1.45 -12.60
CA ARG A 154 -9.02 -1.84 -13.34
C ARG A 154 -8.70 -3.33 -13.20
N PRO A 155 -8.62 -4.11 -14.30
CA PRO A 155 -8.32 -5.55 -14.25
C PRO A 155 -7.01 -5.90 -13.54
N ALA A 156 -5.96 -5.07 -13.68
CA ALA A 156 -4.69 -5.27 -12.98
C ALA A 156 -4.82 -5.23 -11.44
N ARG A 157 -5.88 -4.64 -10.91
CA ARG A 157 -6.19 -4.56 -9.46
C ARG A 157 -7.23 -5.60 -9.02
N ARG A 158 -7.68 -6.50 -9.90
CA ARG A 158 -8.68 -7.54 -9.58
C ARG A 158 -8.02 -8.82 -9.09
N PHE A 159 -7.78 -8.88 -7.78
CA PHE A 159 -7.44 -10.13 -7.10
C PHE A 159 -8.67 -10.73 -6.39
N ALA A 160 -8.66 -12.05 -6.14
CA ALA A 160 -9.78 -12.79 -5.57
C ALA A 160 -10.16 -12.38 -4.14
N ARG A 161 -9.32 -11.58 -3.48
CA ARG A 161 -9.54 -11.00 -2.14
C ARG A 161 -9.08 -9.54 -2.12
N PRO A 162 -9.54 -8.73 -1.15
CA PRO A 162 -8.95 -7.43 -0.89
C PRO A 162 -7.46 -7.58 -0.51
N VAL A 163 -6.61 -6.69 -1.04
CA VAL A 163 -5.17 -6.63 -0.73
C VAL A 163 -4.74 -5.17 -0.61
N MET A 164 -3.89 -4.89 0.36
CA MET A 164 -3.12 -3.65 0.44
C MET A 164 -1.64 -3.98 0.29
N VAL A 165 -1.00 -3.51 -0.77
CA VAL A 165 0.42 -3.73 -1.04
C VAL A 165 1.17 -2.43 -0.78
N PHE A 166 2.04 -2.43 0.22
CA PHE A 166 2.89 -1.31 0.60
C PHE A 166 4.23 -1.44 -0.10
N ASN A 167 4.62 -0.40 -0.82
CA ASN A 167 5.86 -0.34 -1.59
C ASN A 167 6.69 0.80 -1.03
N LEU A 168 7.96 0.57 -0.71
CA LEU A 168 8.83 1.64 -0.20
C LEU A 168 8.92 2.78 -1.22
N HIS A 169 8.85 4.02 -0.76
CA HIS A 169 8.89 5.21 -1.61
C HIS A 169 10.27 5.41 -2.22
N ASP A 170 11.33 5.25 -1.41
CA ASP A 170 12.72 5.51 -1.81
C ASP A 170 13.18 4.68 -3.02
N GLN A 171 12.60 3.48 -3.23
CA GLN A 171 12.92 2.69 -4.43
C GLN A 171 12.51 3.39 -5.74
N PHE A 172 11.49 4.26 -5.71
CA PHE A 172 11.11 5.05 -6.88
C PHE A 172 12.13 6.16 -7.14
N GLU A 173 12.63 6.82 -6.08
CA GLU A 173 13.71 7.81 -6.18
C GLU A 173 15.01 7.18 -6.72
N GLN A 174 15.42 6.04 -6.16
CA GLN A 174 16.57 5.29 -6.67
C GLN A 174 16.44 4.90 -8.15
N LEU A 175 15.24 4.56 -8.61
CA LEU A 175 14.99 4.27 -10.03
C LEU A 175 15.06 5.53 -10.91
N ARG A 176 14.70 6.70 -10.38
CA ARG A 176 14.85 7.99 -11.10
C ARG A 176 16.31 8.40 -11.20
N ASP A 177 17.06 8.29 -10.11
CA ASP A 177 18.50 8.57 -10.08
C ASP A 177 19.28 7.69 -11.07
N GLN A 178 18.82 6.45 -11.25
CA GLN A 178 19.39 5.52 -12.24
C GLN A 178 18.87 5.73 -13.67
N GLY A 179 17.97 6.68 -13.91
CA GLY A 179 17.35 6.92 -15.22
C GLY A 179 16.45 5.78 -15.73
N LYS A 180 16.03 4.86 -14.85
CA LYS A 180 15.24 3.66 -15.21
C LYS A 180 13.74 3.83 -15.01
N TYR A 181 13.33 4.81 -14.22
CA TYR A 181 11.94 5.01 -13.82
C TYR A 181 10.98 5.13 -15.00
N GLU A 182 11.27 6.02 -15.97
CA GLU A 182 10.39 6.25 -17.12
C GLU A 182 10.24 5.00 -17.98
N THR A 183 11.31 4.26 -18.24
CA THR A 183 11.25 3.01 -19.00
C THR A 183 10.39 1.94 -18.32
N ILE A 184 10.52 1.81 -16.99
CA ILE A 184 9.69 0.89 -16.20
C ILE A 184 8.23 1.33 -16.24
N ARG A 185 7.97 2.62 -16.02
CA ARG A 185 6.63 3.21 -16.05
C ARG A 185 5.95 2.99 -17.40
N ASP A 186 6.62 3.30 -18.50
CA ASP A 186 6.10 3.13 -19.85
C ASP A 186 5.79 1.66 -20.14
N THR A 187 6.65 0.75 -19.71
CA THR A 187 6.41 -0.70 -19.82
C THR A 187 5.15 -1.11 -19.05
N ILE A 188 4.95 -0.60 -17.84
CA ILE A 188 3.77 -0.89 -17.02
C ILE A 188 2.51 -0.33 -17.69
N LEU A 189 2.56 0.92 -18.18
CA LEU A 189 1.43 1.58 -18.85
C LEU A 189 1.01 0.83 -20.12
N GLN A 190 1.96 0.43 -20.96
CA GLN A 190 1.67 -0.32 -22.18
C GLN A 190 1.05 -1.70 -21.87
N ARG A 191 1.51 -2.36 -20.80
CA ARG A 191 0.93 -3.65 -20.38
C ARG A 191 -0.45 -3.48 -19.75
N ASP A 192 -0.64 -2.44 -18.94
CA ASP A 192 -1.95 -2.13 -18.33
C ASP A 192 -2.97 -1.75 -19.41
N GLU A 193 -2.59 -0.94 -20.39
CA GLU A 193 -3.45 -0.60 -21.53
C GLU A 193 -3.84 -1.84 -22.32
N LYS A 194 -2.90 -2.75 -22.61
CA LYS A 194 -3.22 -4.04 -23.27
C LYS A 194 -4.19 -4.90 -22.46
N LEU A 195 -4.13 -4.84 -21.13
CA LEU A 195 -4.99 -5.61 -20.25
C LEU A 195 -6.37 -4.94 -20.02
N ALA A 196 -6.39 -3.62 -19.87
CA ALA A 196 -7.57 -2.84 -19.49
C ALA A 196 -8.29 -2.22 -20.69
N GLY A 197 -7.68 -2.25 -21.88
CA GLY A 197 -8.18 -1.61 -23.11
C GLY A 197 -8.11 -0.08 -23.09
N SER A 198 -7.52 0.54 -22.07
CA SER A 198 -7.40 2.00 -21.94
C SER A 198 -6.28 2.37 -20.98
N ILE A 199 -5.71 3.57 -21.16
CA ILE A 199 -4.78 4.18 -20.20
C ILE A 199 -5.51 4.45 -18.88
N ASN A 200 -4.83 4.21 -17.75
CA ASN A 200 -5.35 4.55 -16.44
C ASN A 200 -5.26 6.07 -16.18
N PRO A 201 -6.38 6.82 -16.14
CA PRO A 201 -6.37 8.26 -15.95
C PRO A 201 -5.93 8.68 -14.55
N MET A 202 -5.92 7.74 -13.58
CA MET A 202 -5.48 8.02 -12.22
C MET A 202 -3.95 7.98 -12.07
N LEU A 203 -3.20 7.48 -13.05
CA LEU A 203 -1.73 7.44 -12.99
C LEU A 203 -1.14 8.81 -13.38
N ALA A 204 -1.20 9.77 -12.46
CA ALA A 204 -0.47 11.02 -12.58
C ALA A 204 1.05 10.75 -12.59
N ARG A 205 1.84 11.63 -13.21
CA ARG A 205 3.29 11.60 -13.01
C ARG A 205 3.59 12.05 -11.59
N HIS A 206 4.66 11.51 -11.02
CA HIS A 206 5.12 11.92 -9.70
C HIS A 206 5.43 13.42 -9.68
N GLY A 207 4.97 14.12 -8.63
CA GLY A 207 5.14 15.56 -8.48
C GLY A 207 4.11 16.43 -9.20
N ASP A 208 3.25 15.87 -10.06
CA ASP A 208 2.19 16.64 -10.75
C ASP A 208 0.92 16.75 -9.90
N ALA A 209 0.63 15.72 -9.10
CA ALA A 209 -0.54 15.65 -8.22
C ALA A 209 -0.29 14.67 -7.08
N SER A 210 -1.02 14.83 -5.98
CA SER A 210 -0.97 13.89 -4.85
C SER A 210 -1.26 12.46 -5.30
N GLU A 211 -0.47 11.52 -4.78
CA GLU A 211 -0.68 10.08 -5.01
C GLU A 211 -1.87 9.50 -4.23
N ALA A 212 -2.47 10.25 -3.30
CA ALA A 212 -3.57 9.76 -2.45
C ALA A 212 -4.73 9.17 -3.27
N ALA A 213 -5.14 9.87 -4.34
CA ALA A 213 -6.24 9.41 -5.20
C ALA A 213 -5.93 8.11 -5.96
N GLN A 214 -4.65 7.70 -6.03
CA GLN A 214 -4.20 6.52 -6.77
C GLN A 214 -4.24 5.24 -5.92
N TYR A 215 -4.21 5.36 -4.60
CA TYR A 215 -3.98 4.22 -3.71
C TYR A 215 -5.07 3.16 -3.82
N SER A 216 -6.35 3.56 -3.79
CA SER A 216 -7.48 2.61 -3.85
C SER A 216 -7.61 1.95 -5.22
N GLY A 217 -7.09 2.58 -6.28
CA GLY A 217 -7.26 2.18 -7.67
C GLY A 217 -8.63 2.57 -8.26
N ARG A 218 -9.48 3.27 -7.50
CA ARG A 218 -10.80 3.74 -7.95
C ARG A 218 -10.65 4.98 -8.83
N LEU A 219 -11.48 5.08 -9.87
CA LEU A 219 -11.67 6.35 -10.58
C LEU A 219 -12.49 7.31 -9.71
N VAL A 220 -11.88 8.42 -9.30
CA VAL A 220 -12.52 9.44 -8.46
C VAL A 220 -12.75 10.74 -9.23
N PRO A 221 -13.82 11.50 -8.93
CA PRO A 221 -14.04 12.81 -9.55
C PRO A 221 -13.03 13.84 -9.03
N SER A 222 -12.87 14.96 -9.74
CA SER A 222 -12.00 16.08 -9.33
C SER A 222 -12.39 16.73 -7.99
N SER A 223 -13.63 16.55 -7.54
CA SER A 223 -14.11 17.01 -6.24
C SER A 223 -13.77 16.06 -5.09
N TRP A 224 -13.14 14.91 -5.36
CA TRP A 224 -12.73 13.98 -4.32
C TRP A 224 -11.69 14.63 -3.40
N ARG A 225 -11.73 14.23 -2.12
CA ARG A 225 -10.78 14.66 -1.10
C ARG A 225 -10.33 13.45 -0.32
N CYS A 226 -9.04 13.43 0.01
CA CYS A 226 -8.50 12.37 0.83
C CYS A 226 -9.05 12.48 2.26
N PRO A 227 -9.57 11.40 2.87
CA PRO A 227 -10.07 11.44 4.25
C PRO A 227 -8.95 11.31 5.30
N PHE A 228 -7.68 11.26 4.87
CA PHE A 228 -6.52 11.03 5.71
C PHE A 228 -6.05 12.31 6.41
N SER A 229 -5.57 12.18 7.64
CA SER A 229 -4.86 13.24 8.35
C SER A 229 -3.79 12.63 9.25
N ASP A 230 -2.57 13.16 9.24
CA ASP A 230 -1.51 12.71 10.15
C ASP A 230 -1.16 13.78 11.18
N SER A 231 -1.18 13.42 12.47
CA SER A 231 -0.84 14.33 13.56
C SER A 231 0.65 14.69 13.62
N ARG A 232 1.53 13.87 13.04
CA ARG A 232 2.98 14.09 13.01
C ARG A 232 3.40 15.16 11.99
N GLY A 233 2.51 15.47 11.05
CA GLY A 233 2.68 16.53 10.06
C GLY A 233 2.49 17.94 10.60
N PHE A 234 1.89 18.07 11.79
CA PHE A 234 1.72 19.34 12.49
C PHE A 234 2.85 19.48 13.51
N SER A 235 3.85 20.32 13.24
CA SER A 235 4.71 20.89 14.27
C SER A 235 4.34 22.36 14.46
N PRO A 236 3.62 22.72 15.55
CA PRO A 236 3.35 24.12 15.90
C PRO A 236 4.59 24.89 16.40
N GLU A 237 5.80 24.35 16.30
CA GLU A 237 6.99 24.85 17.03
C GLU A 237 7.99 25.67 16.20
N THR A 238 7.61 26.20 15.04
CA THR A 238 8.50 27.09 14.24
C THR A 238 8.09 28.58 14.25
N GLU A 239 7.20 28.99 15.17
CA GLU A 239 6.90 30.42 15.46
C GLU A 239 7.39 30.80 16.87
N ALA A 240 8.69 30.68 17.14
CA ALA A 240 9.34 31.32 18.30
C ALA A 240 10.86 31.41 18.12
N ALA A 241 11.31 32.05 17.05
CA ALA A 241 12.69 32.55 16.95
C ALA A 241 12.76 33.70 15.93
N GLU A 242 12.24 34.86 16.31
CA GLU A 242 12.74 36.16 15.86
C GLU A 242 13.56 36.80 16.99
#